data_AF-A0A972RCK2-F1
#
_entry.id   AF-A0A972RCK2-F1
#
_cell.length_a   1.000
_cell.length_b   1.000
_cell.length_c   1.000
_cell.angle_alpha   90.00
_cell.angle_beta   90.00
_cell.angle_gamma   90.00
#
_symmetry.space_group_name_H-M   'P 1'
#
loop_
_entity.id
_entity.type
_entity.pdbx_description
1 polymer ?
#
loop_
_entity_poly.entity_id
_entity_poly.type
_entity_poly.pdbx_seq_one_letter_code
_entity_poly.pdbx_strand_id
1 'polypeptide(L)'
;MKRLGRTSGFTLIEIIVVIAVIAILAAIMTPSIIKNIDDSRIARAKNDVQVLGASVADFYKDTGKWPTDNDPSAGNSNYLYVLETVGGTTPSHSGTDTNGWTTWGAARRDTFENQLVLNDPKGGGNAYPTTGEFRWKGPYINEIKSDPWGNKYYCNVIGLWYGRGYEAVFVLSAGPDGVINTDVKQLISSSPTLGGDDIGFRIK
;
A
#
# COMPACT_ATOMS: atom_id res chain seq x y z
N MET A 1 -60.82 -46.25 7.55
CA MET A 1 -60.05 -45.98 8.79
C MET A 1 -58.63 -45.56 8.40
N LYS A 2 -58.25 -44.30 8.61
CA LYS A 2 -56.93 -43.75 8.23
C LYS A 2 -56.05 -43.70 9.50
N ARG A 3 -54.98 -44.51 9.57
CA ARG A 3 -53.99 -44.43 10.66
C ARG A 3 -53.15 -43.18 10.44
N LEU A 4 -53.18 -42.25 11.39
CA LEU A 4 -52.28 -41.09 11.42
C LEU A 4 -50.87 -41.60 11.76
N GLY A 5 -49.93 -41.39 10.84
CA GLY A 5 -48.52 -41.73 11.03
C GLY A 5 -47.96 -40.98 12.23
N ARG A 6 -47.30 -41.72 13.13
CA ARG A 6 -46.69 -41.19 14.34
C ARG A 6 -45.43 -40.41 13.95
N THR A 7 -45.49 -39.08 14.00
CA THR A 7 -44.31 -38.23 13.84
C THR A 7 -43.35 -38.52 14.99
N SER A 8 -42.16 -39.03 14.67
CA SER A 8 -41.06 -39.13 15.63
C SER A 8 -40.54 -37.72 15.90
N GLY A 9 -40.45 -37.34 17.18
CA GLY A 9 -39.82 -36.09 17.61
C GLY A 9 -38.33 -36.31 17.91
N PHE A 10 -37.53 -35.26 17.78
CA PHE A 10 -36.12 -35.25 18.15
C PHE A 10 -35.95 -35.36 19.67
N THR A 11 -34.95 -36.12 20.12
CA THR A 11 -34.58 -36.21 21.53
C THR A 11 -33.55 -35.14 21.92
N LEU A 12 -33.53 -34.76 23.20
CA LEU A 12 -32.53 -33.83 23.74
C LEU A 12 -31.10 -34.36 23.58
N ILE A 13 -30.91 -35.68 23.73
CA ILE A 13 -29.58 -36.30 23.62
C ILE A 13 -29.04 -36.22 22.18
N GLU A 14 -29.89 -36.38 21.17
CA GLU A 14 -29.47 -36.24 19.76
C GLU A 14 -28.98 -34.83 19.45
N ILE A 15 -29.62 -33.79 20.00
CA ILE A 15 -29.15 -32.42 19.82
C ILE A 15 -27.85 -32.16 20.58
N ILE A 16 -27.67 -32.71 21.78
CA ILE A 16 -26.42 -32.55 22.57
C ILE A 16 -25.22 -33.16 21.85
N VAL A 17 -25.37 -34.35 21.26
CA VAL A 17 -24.28 -34.99 20.51
C VAL A 17 -23.93 -34.17 19.26
N VAL A 18 -24.93 -33.65 18.55
CA VAL A 18 -24.71 -32.83 17.34
C VAL A 18 -23.95 -31.55 17.67
N ILE A 19 -24.37 -30.81 18.70
CA ILE A 19 -23.65 -29.57 19.09
C ILE A 19 -22.22 -29.87 19.58
N ALA A 20 -22.00 -31.01 20.25
CA ALA A 20 -20.67 -31.41 20.69
C ALA A 20 -19.72 -31.66 19.50
N VAL A 21 -20.20 -32.35 18.46
CA VAL A 21 -19.42 -32.57 17.23
C VAL A 21 -19.15 -31.26 16.49
N ILE A 22 -20.16 -30.38 16.36
CA ILE A 22 -19.98 -29.06 15.73
C ILE A 22 -18.94 -28.22 16.48
N ALA A 23 -18.97 -28.23 17.82
CA ALA A 23 -18.00 -27.49 18.63
C ALA A 23 -16.56 -27.99 18.43
N ILE A 24 -16.35 -29.31 18.36
CA ILE A 24 -15.03 -29.90 18.09
C ILE A 24 -14.54 -29.52 16.69
N LEU A 25 -15.40 -29.62 15.67
CA LEU A 25 -15.05 -29.25 14.30
C LEU A 25 -14.72 -27.76 14.18
N ALA A 26 -15.52 -26.89 14.80
CA ALA A 26 -15.27 -25.44 14.80
C ALA A 26 -13.94 -25.08 15.48
N ALA A 27 -13.62 -25.73 16.60
CA ALA A 27 -12.37 -25.50 17.32
C ALA A 27 -11.13 -25.81 16.47
N ILE A 28 -11.17 -26.91 15.70
CA ILE A 28 -10.06 -27.32 14.82
C ILE A 28 -9.94 -26.40 13.60
N MET A 29 -11.07 -25.91 13.06
CA MET A 29 -11.09 -25.10 11.85
C MET A 29 -10.63 -23.65 12.06
N THR A 30 -10.91 -23.07 13.23
CA THR A 30 -10.65 -21.66 13.56
C THR A 30 -9.21 -21.19 13.26
N PRO A 31 -8.13 -21.83 13.75
CA PRO A 31 -6.77 -21.36 13.50
C PRO A 31 -6.38 -21.38 12.02
N SER A 32 -6.89 -22.34 11.24
CA SER A 32 -6.61 -22.42 9.80
C SER A 32 -7.24 -21.26 9.04
N ILE A 33 -8.43 -20.80 9.44
CA ILE A 33 -9.11 -19.67 8.81
C ILE A 33 -8.30 -18.39 9.02
N ILE A 34 -7.84 -18.14 10.25
CA ILE A 34 -7.07 -16.94 10.60
C ILE A 34 -5.79 -16.87 9.77
N LYS A 35 -5.04 -17.97 9.69
CA LYS A 35 -3.82 -18.04 8.87
C LYS A 35 -4.10 -17.74 7.39
N ASN A 36 -5.15 -18.34 6.83
CA ASN A 36 -5.50 -18.10 5.42
C ASN A 36 -5.89 -16.63 5.17
N ILE A 37 -6.52 -15.97 6.15
CA ILE A 37 -6.81 -14.54 6.07
C ILE A 37 -5.51 -13.74 6.05
N ASP A 38 -4.57 -14.02 6.95
CA ASP A 38 -3.29 -13.29 6.98
C ASP A 38 -2.45 -13.51 5.73
N ASP A 39 -2.38 -14.76 5.22
CA ASP A 39 -1.73 -15.06 3.94
C ASP A 39 -2.39 -14.30 2.78
N SER A 40 -3.72 -14.19 2.79
CA SER A 40 -4.46 -13.41 1.78
C SER A 40 -4.20 -11.91 1.88
N ARG A 41 -4.02 -11.38 3.10
CA ARG A 41 -3.65 -9.97 3.34
C ARG A 41 -2.26 -9.71 2.80
N ILE A 42 -1.27 -10.54 3.14
CA ILE A 42 0.09 -10.42 2.62
C ILE A 42 0.12 -10.50 1.09
N ALA A 43 -0.62 -11.45 0.50
CA ALA A 43 -0.72 -11.59 -0.95
C ALA A 43 -1.33 -10.35 -1.62
N ARG A 44 -2.41 -9.80 -1.03
CA ARG A 44 -3.02 -8.55 -1.47
C ARG A 44 -2.03 -7.39 -1.38
N ALA A 45 -1.36 -7.20 -0.23
CA ALA A 45 -0.39 -6.13 -0.05
C ALA A 45 0.75 -6.19 -1.08
N LYS A 46 1.26 -7.40 -1.36
CA LYS A 46 2.28 -7.64 -2.39
C LYS A 46 1.81 -7.25 -3.79
N ASN A 47 0.56 -7.58 -4.15
CA ASN A 47 -0.01 -7.19 -5.42
C ASN A 47 -0.18 -5.66 -5.49
N ASP A 48 -0.73 -5.06 -4.44
CA ASP A 48 -0.99 -3.61 -4.37
C ASP A 48 0.32 -2.80 -4.53
N VAL A 49 1.41 -3.17 -3.83
CA VAL A 49 2.71 -2.47 -4.00
C VAL A 49 3.32 -2.64 -5.40
N GLN A 50 3.10 -3.80 -6.04
CA GLN A 50 3.56 -4.04 -7.42
C GLN A 50 2.78 -3.19 -8.42
N VAL A 51 1.46 -3.13 -8.30
CA VAL A 51 0.60 -2.31 -9.16
C VAL A 51 0.95 -0.83 -8.99
N LEU A 52 1.11 -0.37 -7.75
CA LEU A 52 1.53 1.01 -7.48
C LEU A 52 2.91 1.32 -8.06
N GLY A 53 3.89 0.43 -7.86
CA GLY A 53 5.22 0.60 -8.41
C GLY A 53 5.24 0.64 -9.94
N ALA A 54 4.46 -0.21 -10.59
CA ALA A 54 4.28 -0.19 -12.04
C ALA A 54 3.63 1.12 -12.51
N SER A 55 2.61 1.61 -11.79
CA SER A 55 1.92 2.86 -12.12
C SER A 55 2.84 4.08 -12.05
N VAL A 56 3.70 4.14 -11.02
CA VAL A 56 4.73 5.19 -10.90
C VAL A 56 5.78 5.05 -12.01
N ALA A 57 6.18 3.82 -12.36
CA ALA A 57 7.11 3.60 -13.47
C ALA A 57 6.53 4.03 -14.82
N ASP A 58 5.24 3.78 -15.07
CA ASP A 58 4.55 4.19 -16.29
C ASP A 58 4.40 5.71 -16.37
N PHE A 59 4.07 6.36 -15.24
CA PHE A 59 4.14 7.82 -15.12
C PHE A 59 5.51 8.37 -15.53
N TYR A 60 6.60 7.74 -15.05
CA TYR A 60 7.95 8.16 -15.39
C TYR A 60 8.26 7.97 -16.87
N LYS A 61 7.84 6.86 -17.47
CA LYS A 61 8.03 6.60 -18.91
C LYS A 61 7.34 7.65 -19.78
N ASP A 62 6.17 8.12 -19.36
CA ASP A 62 5.37 9.06 -20.15
C ASP A 62 5.78 10.52 -19.97
N THR A 63 6.08 10.93 -18.74
CA THR A 63 6.44 12.32 -18.42
C THR A 63 7.94 12.58 -18.45
N GLY A 64 8.77 11.52 -18.47
CA GLY A 64 10.22 11.59 -18.35
C GLY A 64 10.72 12.08 -16.99
N LYS A 65 9.83 12.29 -16.02
CA LYS A 65 10.10 12.84 -14.70
C LYS A 65 9.44 11.98 -13.65
N TRP A 66 10.01 11.98 -12.45
CA TRP A 66 9.35 11.37 -11.30
C TRP A 66 8.29 12.32 -10.74
N PRO A 67 7.30 11.84 -9.99
CA PRO A 67 6.31 12.70 -9.34
C PRO A 67 6.96 13.83 -8.55
N THR A 68 6.45 15.05 -8.74
CA THR A 68 6.96 16.32 -8.19
C THR A 68 5.83 17.26 -7.78
N ASP A 69 6.15 18.41 -7.19
CA ASP A 69 5.20 19.50 -6.89
C ASP A 69 4.61 20.14 -8.18
N ASN A 70 5.31 20.00 -9.31
CA ASN A 70 5.10 20.64 -10.60
C ASN A 70 4.82 22.17 -10.57
N ASP A 71 5.01 22.84 -9.44
CA ASP A 71 4.88 24.28 -9.29
C ASP A 71 5.94 25.06 -10.10
N PRO A 72 5.53 25.91 -11.08
CA PRO A 72 6.45 26.72 -11.86
C PRO A 72 7.13 27.83 -11.03
N SER A 73 6.53 28.25 -9.90
CA SER A 73 7.08 29.28 -9.00
C SER A 73 8.15 28.73 -8.05
N ALA A 74 8.18 27.41 -7.83
CA ALA A 74 9.14 26.74 -6.93
C ALA A 74 10.57 26.65 -7.51
N GLY A 75 10.78 27.00 -8.79
CA GLY A 75 12.08 26.91 -9.45
C GLY A 75 12.70 25.50 -9.34
N ASN A 76 13.95 25.42 -8.87
CA ASN A 76 14.65 24.14 -8.66
C ASN A 76 14.19 23.36 -7.41
N SER A 77 13.23 23.89 -6.64
CA SER A 77 12.72 23.25 -5.42
C SER A 77 11.52 22.33 -5.67
N ASN A 78 11.25 22.00 -6.91
CA ASN A 78 10.10 21.21 -7.34
C ASN A 78 10.35 19.70 -7.17
N TYR A 79 10.67 19.27 -5.95
CA TYR A 79 10.95 17.87 -5.64
C TYR A 79 10.09 17.41 -4.45
N LEU A 80 9.60 16.19 -4.56
CA LEU A 80 8.94 15.45 -3.50
C LEU A 80 9.90 14.43 -2.91
N TYR A 81 9.66 14.09 -1.64
CA TYR A 81 10.39 13.03 -0.97
C TYR A 81 9.59 11.74 -0.92
N VAL A 82 8.28 11.85 -0.67
CA VAL A 82 7.42 10.72 -0.41
C VAL A 82 6.05 10.94 -1.06
N LEU A 83 5.52 9.88 -1.65
CA LEU A 83 4.11 9.75 -2.00
C LEU A 83 3.40 8.88 -0.98
N GLU A 84 2.17 9.22 -0.63
CA GLU A 84 1.30 8.43 0.24
C GLU A 84 -0.09 8.22 -0.38
N THR A 85 -0.83 7.21 0.07
CA THR A 85 -2.27 7.14 -0.26
C THR A 85 -3.07 8.15 0.56
N VAL A 86 -4.18 8.68 0.02
CA VAL A 86 -5.09 9.58 0.73
C VAL A 86 -5.72 8.87 1.94
N GLY A 87 -6.20 7.64 1.73
CA GLY A 87 -6.87 6.83 2.75
C GLY A 87 -5.92 6.00 3.62
N GLY A 88 -6.35 5.74 4.86
CA GLY A 88 -5.66 4.88 5.82
C GLY A 88 -4.99 5.61 6.97
N THR A 89 -4.56 4.85 7.98
CA THR A 89 -3.75 5.34 9.10
C THR A 89 -2.31 5.60 8.65
N THR A 90 -1.72 6.69 9.13
CA THR A 90 -0.29 6.95 8.95
C THR A 90 0.50 5.94 9.80
N PRO A 91 1.32 5.06 9.19
CA PRO A 91 2.18 4.15 9.93
C PRO A 91 3.11 4.90 10.89
N SER A 92 3.45 4.23 11.98
CA SER A 92 4.60 4.65 12.79
C SER A 92 5.90 4.29 12.05
N HIS A 93 7.05 4.78 12.51
CA HIS A 93 8.35 4.34 12.01
C HIS A 93 9.27 3.99 13.18
N SER A 94 10.19 3.04 13.00
CA SER A 94 11.17 2.70 14.04
C SER A 94 12.51 3.44 13.83
N GLY A 95 12.89 4.34 14.77
CA GLY A 95 14.26 4.81 15.00
C GLY A 95 14.85 5.90 14.08
N THR A 96 15.56 6.88 14.68
CA THR A 96 16.44 7.97 14.14
C THR A 96 16.14 8.55 12.75
N ASP A 97 14.89 8.64 12.35
CA ASP A 97 14.52 9.20 11.06
C ASP A 97 14.38 10.72 11.15
N THR A 98 15.51 11.43 11.03
CA THR A 98 15.49 12.89 11.00
C THR A 98 14.86 13.44 9.71
N ASN A 99 14.54 12.59 8.72
CA ASN A 99 14.30 12.98 7.32
C ASN A 99 13.66 11.81 6.51
N GLY A 100 12.50 11.28 6.86
CA GLY A 100 12.00 10.06 6.21
C GLY A 100 10.50 9.87 6.25
N TRP A 101 10.06 8.60 6.15
CA TRP A 101 8.77 8.21 5.54
C TRP A 101 7.59 9.08 5.95
N THR A 102 7.53 9.43 7.24
CA THR A 102 6.45 10.22 7.84
C THR A 102 6.92 11.54 8.48
N THR A 103 8.23 11.78 8.60
CA THR A 103 8.79 12.95 9.31
C THR A 103 9.07 14.14 8.41
N TRP A 104 9.17 13.95 7.09
CA TRP A 104 9.21 15.08 6.15
C TRP A 104 7.93 15.90 6.26
N GLY A 105 8.05 17.20 6.52
CA GLY A 105 6.89 18.10 6.61
C GLY A 105 6.01 18.04 5.35
N ALA A 106 4.71 18.33 5.51
CA ALA A 106 3.69 18.21 4.46
C ALA A 106 4.04 18.93 3.13
N ALA A 107 4.95 19.91 3.15
CA ALA A 107 5.45 20.58 1.96
C ALA A 107 6.16 19.65 0.96
N ARG A 108 6.76 18.56 1.42
CA ARG A 108 7.56 17.63 0.57
C ARG A 108 6.90 16.27 0.35
N ARG A 109 5.64 16.15 0.75
CA ARG A 109 4.80 14.96 0.58
C ARG A 109 3.65 15.29 -0.35
N ASP A 110 3.25 14.31 -1.14
CA ASP A 110 2.03 14.38 -1.92
C ASP A 110 1.35 13.02 -1.98
N THR A 111 0.18 12.95 -2.61
CA THR A 111 -0.58 11.72 -2.71
C THR A 111 -0.40 11.03 -4.05
N PHE A 112 -0.49 9.70 -4.07
CA PHE A 112 -0.55 8.96 -5.32
C PHE A 112 -1.75 9.40 -6.16
N GLU A 113 -2.86 9.74 -5.53
CA GLU A 113 -4.09 10.18 -6.15
C GLU A 113 -3.88 11.48 -6.93
N ASN A 114 -3.22 12.47 -6.34
CA ASN A 114 -2.88 13.72 -7.01
C ASN A 114 -2.01 13.50 -8.26
N GLN A 115 -0.99 12.64 -8.13
CA GLN A 115 0.03 12.45 -9.16
C GLN A 115 -0.41 11.49 -10.28
N LEU A 116 -1.00 10.37 -9.89
CA LEU A 116 -1.27 9.24 -10.76
C LEU A 116 -2.71 9.16 -11.22
N VAL A 117 -3.66 9.85 -10.58
CA VAL A 117 -5.08 9.75 -10.91
C VAL A 117 -5.63 11.09 -11.40
N LEU A 118 -5.42 12.15 -10.63
CA LEU A 118 -6.05 13.45 -10.86
C LEU A 118 -5.23 14.39 -11.75
N ASN A 119 -3.94 14.13 -11.93
CA ASN A 119 -3.00 15.06 -12.55
C ASN A 119 -3.05 16.45 -11.90
N ASP A 120 -3.09 16.48 -10.56
CA ASP A 120 -3.11 17.71 -9.77
C ASP A 120 -2.03 17.67 -8.68
N PRO A 121 -0.74 17.77 -9.06
CA PRO A 121 0.37 17.84 -8.12
C PRO A 121 0.11 18.79 -6.97
N LYS A 122 0.25 18.28 -5.74
CA LYS A 122 0.05 18.97 -4.47
C LYS A 122 -1.33 19.59 -4.25
N GLY A 123 -2.31 19.30 -5.11
CA GLY A 123 -3.58 20.03 -5.13
C GLY A 123 -3.43 21.49 -5.54
N GLY A 124 -2.33 21.83 -6.22
CA GLY A 124 -1.93 23.21 -6.52
C GLY A 124 -2.45 23.75 -7.85
N GLY A 125 -3.18 22.95 -8.64
CA GLY A 125 -3.58 23.30 -10.00
C GLY A 125 -2.44 23.27 -11.01
N ASN A 126 -1.29 22.72 -10.63
CA ASN A 126 -0.07 22.65 -11.43
C ASN A 126 0.01 21.32 -12.18
N ALA A 127 -0.99 21.04 -13.02
CA ALA A 127 -1.08 19.78 -13.77
C ALA A 127 0.12 19.55 -14.70
N TYR A 128 0.54 18.30 -14.86
CA TYR A 128 1.50 17.94 -15.90
C TYR A 128 0.89 18.17 -17.29
N PRO A 129 1.70 18.52 -18.30
CA PRO A 129 1.20 18.71 -19.67
C PRO A 129 0.45 17.48 -20.17
N THR A 130 -0.71 17.67 -20.80
CA THR A 130 -1.52 16.58 -21.40
C THR A 130 -1.31 16.47 -22.92
N THR A 131 -0.43 17.29 -23.47
CA THR A 131 -0.08 17.34 -24.89
C THR A 131 1.44 17.39 -25.07
N GLY A 132 1.95 16.93 -26.21
CA GLY A 132 3.39 16.83 -26.48
C GLY A 132 3.96 15.44 -26.24
N GLU A 133 5.28 15.33 -26.34
CA GLU A 133 6.05 14.08 -26.19
C GLU A 133 6.10 13.62 -24.72
N PHE A 134 6.51 14.51 -23.82
CA PHE A 134 6.56 14.28 -22.38
C PHE A 134 5.27 14.77 -21.72
N ARG A 135 4.22 13.96 -21.85
CA ARG A 135 2.87 14.30 -21.36
C ARG A 135 2.34 13.26 -20.39
N TRP A 136 1.49 13.70 -19.48
CA TRP A 136 0.67 12.82 -18.67
C TRP A 136 -0.40 12.17 -19.56
N LYS A 137 -0.44 10.83 -19.59
CA LYS A 137 -1.32 10.08 -20.51
C LYS A 137 -2.52 9.43 -19.85
N GLY A 138 -2.66 9.50 -18.54
CA GLY A 138 -3.90 9.10 -17.91
C GLY A 138 -3.78 8.86 -16.43
N PRO A 139 -4.92 8.56 -15.79
CA PRO A 139 -4.89 7.86 -14.54
C PRO A 139 -4.09 6.57 -14.77
N TYR A 140 -2.91 6.45 -14.16
CA TYR A 140 -2.08 5.24 -14.24
C TYR A 140 -2.65 4.14 -13.35
N ILE A 141 -3.57 4.49 -12.45
CA ILE A 141 -4.30 3.61 -11.56
C ILE A 141 -5.71 4.16 -11.34
N ASN A 142 -6.70 3.28 -11.16
CA ASN A 142 -8.11 3.68 -11.06
C ASN A 142 -8.54 4.01 -9.63
N GLU A 143 -8.12 3.18 -8.68
CA GLU A 143 -8.46 3.31 -7.28
C GLU A 143 -7.27 2.83 -6.46
N ILE A 144 -6.96 3.57 -5.41
CA ILE A 144 -5.92 3.17 -4.46
C ILE A 144 -6.57 3.08 -3.09
N LYS A 145 -6.50 1.89 -2.50
CA LYS A 145 -7.01 1.62 -1.15
C LYS A 145 -5.85 1.64 -0.18
N SER A 146 -6.18 1.81 1.10
CA SER A 146 -5.25 1.48 2.16
C SER A 146 -4.84 0.01 2.08
N ASP A 147 -3.74 -0.30 2.75
CA ASP A 147 -3.25 -1.66 2.87
C ASP A 147 -4.27 -2.56 3.61
N PRO A 148 -4.06 -3.89 3.60
CA PRO A 148 -4.98 -4.84 4.22
C PRO A 148 -5.14 -4.69 5.74
N TRP A 149 -4.25 -3.94 6.40
CA TRP A 149 -4.29 -3.62 7.82
C TRP A 149 -4.83 -2.21 8.10
N GLY A 150 -5.18 -1.47 7.05
CA GLY A 150 -5.79 -0.14 7.13
C GLY A 150 -4.78 1.00 7.09
N ASN A 151 -3.49 0.72 6.92
CA ASN A 151 -2.44 1.74 6.84
C ASN A 151 -2.26 2.28 5.41
N LYS A 152 -1.66 3.47 5.32
CA LYS A 152 -1.28 4.08 4.04
C LYS A 152 -0.12 3.32 3.39
N TYR A 153 -0.13 3.27 2.07
CA TYR A 153 1.06 2.95 1.29
C TYR A 153 1.98 4.15 1.18
N TYR A 154 3.28 3.89 1.08
CA TYR A 154 4.33 4.91 0.93
C TYR A 154 5.21 4.62 -0.28
N CYS A 155 5.67 5.67 -0.97
CA CYS A 155 6.71 5.53 -1.99
C CYS A 155 7.75 6.64 -1.86
N ASN A 156 9.05 6.30 -1.83
CA ASN A 156 10.11 7.29 -1.78
C ASN A 156 10.49 7.72 -3.21
N VAL A 157 10.37 9.01 -3.49
CA VAL A 157 10.72 9.61 -4.80
C VAL A 157 11.91 10.58 -4.70
N ILE A 158 12.49 10.70 -3.50
CA ILE A 158 13.69 11.51 -3.19
C ILE A 158 14.93 11.12 -3.99
N GLY A 159 15.11 9.81 -4.22
CA GLY A 159 16.32 9.20 -4.72
C GLY A 159 16.61 9.48 -6.19
N LEU A 160 16.19 10.59 -6.78
CA LEU A 160 16.31 10.75 -8.23
C LEU A 160 16.73 12.16 -8.64
N TRP A 161 16.84 13.08 -7.67
CA TRP A 161 16.98 14.52 -7.92
C TRP A 161 18.39 15.09 -7.77
N TYR A 162 19.33 14.44 -7.07
CA TYR A 162 20.52 15.17 -6.56
C TYR A 162 21.90 14.89 -7.25
N GLY A 163 22.05 14.05 -8.30
CA GLY A 163 23.38 13.55 -8.82
C GLY A 163 24.40 12.72 -7.94
N ARG A 164 24.04 11.87 -6.96
CA ARG A 164 24.83 11.32 -5.82
C ARG A 164 24.77 9.78 -5.71
N GLY A 165 24.38 9.05 -6.76
CA GLY A 165 24.37 7.58 -6.76
C GLY A 165 23.15 7.00 -6.03
N TYR A 166 21.98 7.37 -6.51
CA TYR A 166 20.79 7.47 -5.68
C TYR A 166 20.12 6.22 -5.13
N GLU A 167 19.53 6.44 -3.95
CA GLU A 167 18.63 5.62 -3.16
C GLU A 167 17.56 4.88 -3.98
N ALA A 168 17.44 3.57 -3.74
CA ALA A 168 16.47 2.74 -4.44
C ALA A 168 15.03 3.22 -4.17
N VAL A 169 14.20 3.16 -5.21
CA VAL A 169 12.79 3.60 -5.15
C VAL A 169 11.93 2.42 -4.78
N PHE A 170 11.18 2.55 -3.70
CA PHE A 170 10.28 1.56 -3.15
C PHE A 170 8.88 2.09 -3.08
N VAL A 171 7.92 1.20 -3.33
CA VAL A 171 6.58 1.31 -2.77
C VAL A 171 6.47 0.32 -1.61
N LEU A 172 5.92 0.74 -0.47
CA LEU A 172 5.86 -0.03 0.77
C LEU A 172 4.49 0.02 1.43
N SER A 173 4.13 -1.09 2.07
CA SER A 173 3.17 -1.18 3.17
C SER A 173 3.93 -1.49 4.44
N ALA A 174 3.49 -0.88 5.54
CA ALA A 174 4.04 -1.06 6.89
C ALA A 174 3.68 -2.42 7.52
N GLY A 175 3.02 -3.30 6.78
CA GLY A 175 2.72 -4.64 7.24
C GLY A 175 1.71 -4.72 8.41
N PRO A 176 1.58 -5.91 9.00
CA PRO A 176 0.72 -6.18 10.15
C PRO A 176 0.95 -5.29 11.38
N ASP A 177 2.18 -4.90 11.67
CA ASP A 177 2.49 -4.14 12.88
C ASP A 177 2.25 -2.62 12.74
N GLY A 178 2.11 -2.14 11.49
CA GLY A 178 1.87 -0.73 11.18
C GLY A 178 3.06 0.18 11.46
N VAL A 179 4.28 -0.38 11.51
CA VAL A 179 5.54 0.31 11.78
C VAL A 179 6.49 0.11 10.61
N ILE A 180 6.81 1.19 9.91
CA ILE A 180 7.84 1.13 8.86
C ILE A 180 9.21 0.95 9.52
N ASN A 181 9.85 -0.17 9.20
CA ASN A 181 11.22 -0.49 9.63
C ASN A 181 12.25 -0.30 8.51
N THR A 182 11.79 -0.25 7.27
CA THR A 182 12.62 -0.04 6.08
C THR A 182 13.15 1.38 6.09
N ASP A 183 14.47 1.52 5.97
CA ASP A 183 15.09 2.84 5.83
C ASP A 183 14.66 3.50 4.51
N VAL A 184 14.28 4.77 4.56
CA VAL A 184 13.90 5.57 3.39
C VAL A 184 15.09 5.87 2.46
N LYS A 185 16.34 5.81 2.99
CA LYS A 185 17.57 6.24 2.31
C LYS A 185 18.51 5.08 1.97
N GLN A 186 17.96 3.94 1.52
CA GLN A 186 18.78 2.80 1.13
C GLN A 186 19.54 3.07 -0.17
N LEU A 187 20.86 3.05 -0.11
CA LEU A 187 21.74 3.28 -1.27
C LEU A 187 21.58 2.18 -2.33
N ILE A 188 21.65 2.56 -3.62
CA ILE A 188 21.59 1.61 -4.75
C ILE A 188 22.82 0.69 -4.86
N SER A 189 23.95 1.13 -4.29
CA SER A 189 25.18 0.33 -4.23
C SER A 189 25.14 -0.75 -3.15
N SER A 190 24.26 -0.60 -2.16
CA SER A 190 23.90 -1.70 -1.25
C SER A 190 22.77 -2.49 -1.86
N SER A 191 22.71 -3.80 -1.60
CA SER A 191 21.48 -4.56 -1.82
C SER A 191 20.42 -4.00 -0.87
N PRO A 192 19.42 -3.26 -1.35
CA PRO A 192 18.42 -2.71 -0.46
C PRO A 192 17.57 -3.85 0.10
N THR A 193 17.17 -3.72 1.37
CA THR A 193 16.49 -4.77 2.12
C THR A 193 15.26 -4.22 2.81
N LEU A 194 14.12 -4.90 2.66
CA LEU A 194 12.94 -4.60 3.46
C LEU A 194 13.25 -4.86 4.95
N GLY A 195 12.86 -3.93 5.81
CA GLY A 195 12.98 -4.06 7.25
C GLY A 195 11.76 -4.75 7.85
N GLY A 196 11.96 -5.54 8.92
CA GLY A 196 10.85 -6.09 9.70
C GLY A 196 9.84 -6.91 8.88
N ASP A 197 8.56 -6.60 9.06
CA ASP A 197 7.42 -7.17 8.35
C ASP A 197 6.93 -6.30 7.17
N ASP A 198 7.70 -5.26 6.81
CA ASP A 198 7.38 -4.39 5.69
C ASP A 198 7.27 -5.19 4.38
N ILE A 199 6.26 -4.84 3.59
CA ILE A 199 6.04 -5.42 2.28
C ILE A 199 6.30 -4.32 1.26
N GLY A 200 7.32 -4.51 0.43
CA GLY A 200 7.66 -3.51 -0.58
C GLY A 200 8.01 -4.07 -1.94
N PHE A 201 7.90 -3.20 -2.93
CA PHE A 201 8.29 -3.44 -4.31
C PHE A 201 9.28 -2.37 -4.76
N ARG A 202 10.40 -2.81 -5.32
CA ARG A 202 11.44 -1.92 -5.84
C ARG A 202 11.15 -1.55 -7.29
N ILE A 203 11.09 -0.26 -7.57
CA ILE A 203 10.93 0.28 -8.93
C ILE A 203 12.30 0.41 -9.61
N LYS A 204 13.31 0.91 -8.89
CA LYS A 204 14.66 1.19 -9.41
C LYS A 204 15.74 1.01 -8.36
#